data_AF-A0A3D3X3E7-F1
#
_entry.id   AF-A0A3D3X3E7-F1
#
_cell.length_a   1.000
_cell.length_b   1.000
_cell.length_c   1.000
_cell.angle_alpha   90.00
_cell.angle_beta   90.00
_cell.angle_gamma   90.00
#
_symmetry.space_group_name_H-M   'P 1'
#
loop_
_entity.id
_entity.type
_entity.pdbx_description
1 polymer ?
#
loop_
_entity_poly.entity_id
_entity_poly.type
_entity_poly.pdbx_seq_one_letter_code
_entity_poly.pdbx_strand_id
1 'polypeptide(L)' 'MTLLSWNIQYGKGVDGRIDLCRIRDGILETADADIVCLQEVSRFEPGTSKGADQLQAFQEFFPDYEAFYGPAYDRSEG' A
#
# COMPACT_ATOMS: atom_id res chain seq x y z
N MET A 1 -2.99 12.57 17.69
CA MET A 1 -3.56 12.51 16.34
C MET A 1 -2.48 12.84 15.34
N THR A 2 -1.87 11.78 14.82
CA THR A 2 -0.75 11.78 13.90
C THR A 2 -1.21 11.15 12.58
N LEU A 3 -0.83 11.77 11.47
CA LEU A 3 -1.17 11.31 10.12
C LEU A 3 0.12 11.01 9.36
N LEU A 4 0.21 9.81 8.78
CA LEU A 4 1.22 9.47 7.79
C LEU A 4 0.56 9.42 6.42
N SER A 5 1.11 10.15 5.45
CA SER A 5 0.70 10.03 4.04
C SER A 5 1.90 9.69 3.18
N TRP A 6 1.77 8.65 2.36
CA TRP A 6 2.87 8.17 1.53
C TRP A 6 2.37 7.60 0.21
N ASN A 7 2.87 8.14 -0.90
CA ASN A 7 2.79 7.47 -2.20
C ASN A 7 3.89 6.41 -2.27
N ILE A 8 3.48 5.15 -2.24
CA ILE A 8 4.39 4.00 -2.12
C ILE A 8 4.84 3.43 -3.46
N GLN A 9 4.37 3.99 -4.58
CA GLN A 9 4.65 3.51 -5.93
C GLN A 9 4.47 1.98 -6.05
N TYR A 10 3.30 1.47 -5.65
CA TYR A 10 2.97 0.03 -5.58
C TYR A 10 4.03 -0.83 -4.87
N GLY A 11 4.73 -0.25 -3.89
CA GLY A 11 5.79 -0.89 -3.11
C GLY A 11 7.14 -0.97 -3.82
N LYS A 12 7.33 -0.25 -4.93
CA LYS A 12 8.57 -0.25 -5.70
C LYS A 12 9.60 0.71 -5.10
N GLY A 13 10.71 0.15 -4.64
CA GLY A 13 11.87 0.93 -4.21
C GLY A 13 12.62 1.57 -5.37
N VAL A 14 13.52 2.51 -5.03
CA VAL A 14 14.47 3.11 -5.99
C VAL A 14 15.42 2.07 -6.61
N ASP A 15 15.57 0.91 -5.97
CA ASP A 15 16.28 -0.26 -6.47
C ASP A 15 15.44 -1.10 -7.47
N GLY A 16 14.23 -0.65 -7.79
CA GLY A 16 13.31 -1.27 -8.73
C GLY A 16 12.59 -2.50 -8.18
N ARG A 17 12.82 -2.89 -6.92
CA ARG A 17 12.21 -4.07 -6.30
C ARG A 17 10.87 -3.72 -5.66
N ILE A 18 9.87 -4.58 -5.84
CA ILE A 18 8.58 -4.48 -5.15
C ILE A 18 8.67 -5.27 -3.85
N ASP A 19 8.51 -4.61 -2.71
CA ASP A 19 8.61 -5.21 -1.38
C ASP A 19 7.70 -4.48 -0.38
N LEU A 20 6.51 -5.04 -0.10
CA LEU A 20 5.55 -4.44 0.82
C LEU A 20 5.97 -4.52 2.29
N CYS A 21 6.86 -5.45 2.65
CA CYS A 21 7.40 -5.52 4.01
C CYS A 21 8.21 -4.26 4.32
N ARG A 22 8.97 -3.73 3.35
CA ARG A 22 9.70 -2.46 3.52
C ARG A 22 8.76 -1.28 3.75
N ILE A 23 7.59 -1.28 3.10
CA ILE A 23 6.58 -0.24 3.31
C ILE A 23 6.00 -0.35 4.71
N ARG A 24 5.61 -1.56 5.14
CA ARG A 24 5.15 -1.82 6.51
C ARG A 24 6.17 -1.35 7.54
N ASP A 25 7.42 -1.76 7.40
CA ASP A 25 8.49 -1.45 8.35
C ASP A 25 8.75 0.07 8.38
N GLY A 26 8.75 0.74 7.22
CA GLY A 26 8.87 2.19 7.14
C GLY A 26 7.72 2.94 7.83
N ILE A 27 6.49 2.44 7.75
CA ILE A 27 5.34 3.02 8.48
C ILE A 27 5.57 2.89 10.00
N LEU A 28 5.90 1.69 10.47
CA LEU A 28 6.12 1.38 11.89
C LEU A 28 7.31 2.15 12.49
N GLU A 29 8.36 2.38 11.71
CA GLU A 29 9.56 3.11 12.14
C GLU A 29 9.39 4.62 12.12
N THR A 30 8.51 5.16 11.27
CA THR A 30 8.33 6.61 11.11
C THR A 30 7.52 7.21 12.25
N ALA A 31 6.38 6.60 12.58
CA ALA A 31 5.50 7.09 13.64
C ALA A 31 4.47 6.03 14.04
N ASP A 32 4.03 6.10 15.30
CA ASP A 32 2.78 5.48 15.76
C ASP A 32 1.60 6.33 15.23
N ALA A 33 1.29 6.19 13.94
CA ALA A 33 0.35 7.04 13.24
C ALA A 33 -1.09 6.58 13.43
N ASP A 34 -1.93 7.42 14.04
CA ASP A 34 -3.36 7.14 14.20
C ASP A 34 -4.08 6.90 12.84
N ILE A 35 -3.59 7.53 11.77
CA ILE A 35 -4.11 7.37 10.40
C ILE A 35 -2.95 7.20 9.42
N VAL A 36 -3.06 6.21 8.53
CA VAL A 36 -2.12 5.93 7.44
C VAL A 36 -2.84 6.05 6.10
N CYS A 37 -2.36 6.96 5.24
CA CYS A 37 -2.88 7.20 3.90
C CYS A 37 -1.85 6.74 2.86
N LEU A 38 -2.13 5.67 2.12
CA LEU A 38 -1.27 5.16 1.07
C LEU A 38 -1.81 5.48 -0.32
N GLN A 39 -0.97 6.01 -1.20
CA GLN A 39 -1.28 6.21 -2.62
C GLN A 39 -0.47 5.26 -3.51
N GLU A 40 -0.97 5.02 -4.73
CA GLU A 40 -0.44 4.03 -5.68
C GLU A 40 -0.42 2.60 -5.11
N VAL A 41 -1.41 2.25 -4.29
CA VAL A 41 -1.68 0.86 -3.90
C VAL A 41 -2.29 0.13 -5.09
N SER A 42 -1.61 -0.90 -5.58
CA SER A 42 -2.08 -1.70 -6.72
C SER A 42 -2.94 -2.89 -6.27
N ARG A 43 -3.98 -3.20 -7.04
CA ARG A 43 -4.83 -4.37 -6.81
C ARG A 43 -5.09 -5.04 -8.16
N PHE A 44 -4.78 -6.33 -8.23
CA PHE A 44 -5.05 -7.19 -9.40
C PHE A 44 -4.43 -6.75 -10.73
N GLU A 45 -3.52 -5.77 -10.74
CA GLU A 45 -2.87 -5.32 -11.97
C GLU A 45 -1.70 -6.26 -12.33
N PRO A 46 -1.73 -6.97 -13.47
CA PRO A 46 -0.70 -7.94 -13.83
C PRO A 46 0.71 -7.34 -13.90
N GLY A 47 0.82 -6.07 -14.28
CA GLY A 47 2.09 -5.35 -14.45
C GLY A 47 2.80 -4.94 -13.15
N THR A 48 2.12 -4.98 -12.01
CA THR A 48 2.63 -4.43 -10.73
C THR A 48 2.47 -5.46 -9.62
N SER A 49 3.39 -6.43 -9.54
CA SER A 49 3.34 -7.58 -8.60
C SER A 49 2.47 -8.76 -9.05
N LYS A 50 2.45 -9.08 -10.36
CA LYS A 50 1.76 -10.26 -10.92
C LYS A 50 0.26 -10.33 -10.56
N GLY A 51 -0.40 -9.18 -10.42
CA GLY A 51 -1.82 -9.13 -10.05
C GLY A 51 -2.11 -9.39 -8.57
N ALA A 52 -1.15 -9.19 -7.68
CA ALA A 52 -1.41 -9.28 -6.23
C ALA A 52 -2.40 -8.21 -5.76
N ASP A 53 -3.18 -8.52 -4.72
CA ASP A 53 -3.99 -7.53 -3.99
C ASP A 53 -3.16 -6.92 -2.86
N GLN A 54 -2.56 -5.75 -3.09
CA GLN A 54 -1.74 -5.10 -2.07
C GLN A 54 -2.59 -4.56 -0.91
N LEU A 55 -3.87 -4.25 -1.14
CA LEU A 55 -4.77 -3.85 -0.06
C LEU A 55 -4.93 -4.99 0.94
N GLN A 56 -5.14 -6.21 0.45
CA GLN A 56 -5.23 -7.39 1.30
C GLN A 56 -3.96 -7.57 2.14
N ALA A 57 -2.78 -7.45 1.52
CA ALA A 57 -1.51 -7.55 2.24
C ALA A 57 -1.38 -6.50 3.36
N PHE A 58 -1.80 -5.25 3.12
CA PHE A 58 -1.79 -4.22 4.16
C PHE A 58 -2.80 -4.47 5.28
N GLN A 59 -3.98 -5.01 4.97
CA GLN A 59 -4.95 -5.43 6.00
C GLN A 59 -4.37 -6.56 6.89
N GLU A 60 -3.60 -7.48 6.30
CA GLU A 60 -2.91 -8.54 7.04
C GLU A 60 -1.74 -8.00 7.88
N PHE A 61 -1.02 -6.98 7.40
CA PHE A 61 0.07 -6.35 8.14
C PHE A 61 -0.39 -5.47 9.30
N PHE A 62 -1.57 -4.87 9.18
CA PHE A 62 -2.14 -3.95 10.17
C PHE A 62 -3.54 -4.41 10.60
N PRO A 63 -3.65 -5.58 11.26
CA PRO A 63 -4.95 -6.16 11.61
C PRO A 63 -5.75 -5.30 12.61
N ASP A 64 -5.08 -4.42 13.35
CA ASP A 64 -5.70 -3.49 14.30
C ASP A 64 -6.20 -2.19 13.64
N TYR A 65 -5.97 -2.00 12.33
CA TYR A 65 -6.42 -0.85 11.56
C TYR A 65 -7.63 -1.21 10.69
N GLU A 66 -8.58 -0.28 10.59
CA GLU A 66 -9.67 -0.38 9.62
C GLU A 66 -9.24 0.22 8.27
N ALA A 67 -9.33 -0.56 7.20
CA ALA A 67 -8.92 -0.14 5.87
C ALA A 67 -10.09 0.42 5.05
N PHE A 68 -9.91 1.62 4.50
CA PHE A 68 -10.82 2.23 3.54
C PHE A 68 -10.12 2.33 2.18
N TYR A 69 -10.75 1.80 1.13
CA TYR A 69 -10.18 1.80 -0.21
C TYR A 69 -11.06 2.57 -1.19
N GLY A 70 -10.47 3.56 -1.84
CA GLY A 70 -11.07 4.31 -2.94
C GLY A 70 -10.18 4.21 -4.18
N PRO A 71 -10.59 3.52 -5.25
CA PRO A 71 -9.79 3.45 -6.47
C PRO A 71 -9.73 4.83 -7.13
N ALA A 72 -8.52 5.36 -7.30
CA ALA A 72 -8.29 6.59 -8.08
C ALA A 72 -8.25 6.30 -9.60
N TYR A 73 -7.93 5.06 -9.95
CA TYR A 73 -7.87 4.57 -11.32
C TYR A 73 -8.39 3.13 -11.34
N ASP A 74 -9.34 2.87 -12.24
CA ASP A 74 -9.91 1.55 -12.47
C ASP A 74 -9.78 1.24 -13.96
N ARG A 75 -9.07 0.16 -14.29
CA ARG A 75 -9.03 -0.39 -15.64
C ARG A 75 -10.00 -1.55 -15.68
N SER A 76 -11.26 -1.25 -15.98
CA SER A 76 -12.11 -2.24 -16.62
C SER A 76 -11.47 -2.56 -17.97
N GLU A 77 -10.81 -3.72 -18.08
CA GLU A 77 -10.56 -4.29 -19.40
C GLU A 77 -11.92 -4.40 -20.11
N GLY A 78 -11.99 -3.87 -21.35
CA GLY A 78 -13.20 -3.87 -22.15
C GLY A 78 -13.62 -5.25 -22.63
#